data_AF-A0A133V8L7-F1
#
_entry.id   AF-A0A133V8L7-F1
#
_cell.length_a   1.000
_cell.length_b   1.000
_cell.length_c   1.000
_cell.angle_alpha   90.00
_cell.angle_beta   90.00
_cell.angle_gamma   90.00
#
_symmetry.space_group_name_H-M   'P 1'
#
loop_
_entity.id
_entity.type
_entity.pdbx_description
1 polymer ?
#
loop_
_entity_poly.entity_id
_entity_poly.type
_entity_poly.pdbx_seq_one_letter_code
_entity_poly.pdbx_strand_id
1 'polypeptide(L)'
;MDDKGKNRLFPVTLRWDYPVYVFKGKNNLSKETLDKLEFTRRAEKLKIEDELRNVNILPHGGGYKLELSYRNIEVTNTDFGNIFTLSDPKPAVRVEEAKKGKGVSKFGKMVIANPHALPYSYRGGSVIRRTVELDLSDIAASLRPILTIKI
;
A
#
# COMPACT_ATOMS: atom_id res chain seq x y z
N MET A 1 -18.33 -32.43 11.09
CA MET A 1 -19.26 -31.35 10.73
C MET A 1 -18.87 -30.11 11.52
N ASP A 2 -18.51 -29.05 10.78
CA ASP A 2 -18.25 -27.64 11.12
C ASP A 2 -17.49 -27.20 12.38
N ASP A 3 -16.21 -26.84 12.20
CA ASP A 3 -15.46 -25.82 12.98
C ASP A 3 -15.15 -24.59 12.09
N LYS A 4 -16.04 -24.29 11.13
CA LYS A 4 -15.97 -23.12 10.25
C LYS A 4 -16.44 -21.88 11.01
N GLY A 5 -15.51 -21.08 11.53
CA GLY A 5 -15.80 -19.68 11.91
C GLY A 5 -15.63 -19.30 13.38
N LYS A 6 -14.88 -20.05 14.20
CA LYS A 6 -14.45 -19.51 15.50
C LYS A 6 -13.74 -18.18 15.29
N ASN A 7 -14.21 -17.12 15.95
CA ASN A 7 -13.67 -15.76 16.05
C ASN A 7 -12.13 -15.71 15.90
N ARG A 8 -11.62 -15.71 14.67
CA ARG A 8 -10.17 -15.66 14.45
C ARG A 8 -9.74 -14.21 14.67
N LEU A 9 -9.01 -14.02 15.77
CA LEU A 9 -8.39 -12.76 16.13
C LEU A 9 -7.02 -12.67 15.47
N PHE A 10 -6.75 -11.56 14.78
CA PHE A 10 -5.52 -11.33 14.06
C PHE A 10 -4.84 -10.07 14.59
N PRO A 11 -3.62 -10.16 15.12
CA PRO A 11 -2.86 -8.99 15.51
C PRO A 11 -2.35 -8.27 14.26
N VAL A 12 -2.46 -6.95 14.26
CA VAL A 12 -1.87 -6.06 13.24
C VAL A 12 -0.95 -5.08 13.93
N THR A 13 0.33 -5.31 13.71
CA THR A 13 1.42 -4.49 14.20
C THR A 13 1.85 -3.50 13.11
N LEU A 14 1.91 -2.21 13.45
CA LEU A 14 2.30 -1.16 12.53
C LEU A 14 3.81 -0.86 12.68
N ARG A 15 4.14 0.24 13.37
CA ARG A 15 5.51 0.59 13.78
C ARG A 15 5.58 0.56 15.31
N TRP A 16 6.79 0.47 15.85
CA TRP A 16 7.07 0.31 17.28
C TRP A 16 6.44 1.36 18.21
N ASP A 17 6.09 2.54 17.68
CA ASP A 17 5.45 3.68 18.38
C ASP A 17 3.92 3.73 18.18
N TYR A 18 3.33 2.79 17.44
CA TYR A 18 1.89 2.68 17.24
C TYR A 18 1.27 1.58 18.11
N PRO A 19 -0.03 1.70 18.45
CA PRO A 19 -0.77 0.60 19.05
C PRO A 19 -0.77 -0.65 18.15
N VAL A 20 -0.82 -1.82 18.79
CA VAL A 20 -1.15 -3.08 18.13
C VAL A 20 -2.66 -3.23 18.13
N TYR A 21 -3.25 -3.45 16.95
CA TYR A 21 -4.68 -3.65 16.82
C TYR A 21 -4.98 -5.13 16.71
N VAL A 22 -6.02 -5.60 17.40
CA VAL A 22 -6.51 -6.98 17.26
C VAL A 22 -7.79 -6.91 16.45
N PHE A 23 -7.78 -7.52 15.28
CA PHE A 23 -8.89 -7.57 14.35
C PHE A 23 -9.64 -8.89 14.44
N LYS A 24 -10.95 -8.82 14.35
CA LYS A 24 -11.81 -9.98 14.11
C LYS A 24 -12.13 -10.03 12.61
N GLY A 25 -11.70 -11.11 11.97
CA GLY A 25 -11.94 -11.29 10.55
C GLY A 25 -13.41 -11.53 10.22
N LYS A 26 -13.86 -11.02 9.07
CA LYS A 26 -15.21 -11.24 8.51
C LYS A 26 -15.14 -11.32 6.99
N ASN A 27 -16.17 -11.87 6.36
CA ASN A 27 -16.30 -11.79 4.90
C ASN A 27 -16.57 -10.34 4.53
N ASN A 28 -15.69 -9.75 3.73
CA ASN A 28 -15.54 -8.30 3.80
C ASN A 28 -15.40 -7.56 2.47
N LEU A 29 -15.39 -8.27 1.34
CA LEU A 29 -15.54 -7.63 0.03
C LEU A 29 -17.00 -7.66 -0.40
N SER A 30 -17.82 -6.86 0.29
CA SER A 30 -19.22 -6.63 -0.13
C SER A 30 -19.29 -5.99 -1.51
N LYS A 31 -20.45 -6.03 -2.16
CA LYS A 31 -20.67 -5.32 -3.43
C LYS A 31 -20.27 -3.84 -3.34
N GLU A 32 -20.69 -3.17 -2.29
CA GLU A 32 -20.35 -1.77 -2.03
C GLU A 32 -18.84 -1.56 -1.89
N THR A 33 -18.13 -2.49 -1.25
CA THR A 33 -16.67 -2.44 -1.11
C THR A 33 -15.98 -2.67 -2.45
N LEU A 34 -16.45 -3.62 -3.26
CA LEU A 34 -15.96 -3.86 -4.61
C LEU A 34 -16.16 -2.64 -5.51
N ASP A 35 -17.30 -1.96 -5.39
CA ASP A 35 -17.60 -0.72 -6.12
C ASP A 35 -16.68 0.43 -5.66
N LYS A 36 -16.50 0.62 -4.35
CA LYS A 36 -15.58 1.63 -3.77
C LYS A 36 -14.11 1.41 -4.17
N LEU A 37 -13.73 0.16 -4.42
CA LEU A 37 -12.38 -0.22 -4.88
C LEU A 37 -12.26 -0.26 -6.41
N GLU A 38 -13.34 0.02 -7.14
CA GLU A 38 -13.42 -0.06 -8.61
C GLU A 38 -13.07 -1.46 -9.15
N PHE A 39 -13.33 -2.52 -8.37
CA PHE A 39 -13.00 -3.91 -8.71
C PHE A 39 -14.14 -4.66 -9.40
N THR A 40 -15.37 -4.17 -9.31
CA THR A 40 -16.59 -4.85 -9.79
C THR A 40 -16.48 -5.32 -11.25
N ARG A 41 -16.19 -4.39 -12.18
CA ARG A 41 -16.06 -4.72 -13.61
C ARG A 41 -14.99 -5.79 -13.89
N ARG A 42 -13.88 -5.76 -13.13
CA ARG A 42 -12.80 -6.73 -13.29
C ARG A 42 -13.20 -8.09 -12.72
N ALA A 43 -13.87 -8.10 -11.56
CA ALA A 43 -14.37 -9.32 -10.93
C ALA A 43 -15.37 -10.04 -11.82
N GLU A 44 -16.31 -9.30 -12.43
CA GLU A 44 -17.29 -9.83 -13.40
C GLU A 44 -16.61 -10.44 -14.63
N LYS A 45 -15.66 -9.71 -15.25
CA LYS A 45 -14.92 -10.19 -16.43
C LYS A 45 -14.17 -11.50 -16.14
N LEU A 46 -13.64 -11.63 -14.92
CA LEU A 46 -12.90 -12.82 -14.49
C LEU A 46 -13.79 -13.91 -13.88
N LYS A 47 -15.08 -13.63 -13.66
CA LYS A 47 -16.06 -14.53 -13.02
C LYS A 47 -15.68 -14.99 -11.61
N ILE A 48 -15.05 -14.09 -10.84
CA ILE A 48 -14.54 -14.37 -9.47
C ILE A 48 -15.32 -13.62 -8.38
N GLU A 49 -16.46 -13.01 -8.73
CA GLU A 49 -17.19 -12.14 -7.80
C GLU A 49 -17.68 -12.88 -6.55
N ASP A 50 -18.21 -14.09 -6.72
CA ASP A 50 -18.67 -14.92 -5.61
C ASP A 50 -17.53 -15.30 -4.67
N GLU A 51 -16.35 -15.58 -5.21
CA GLU A 51 -15.16 -15.91 -4.42
C GLU A 51 -14.74 -14.70 -3.61
N LEU A 52 -14.63 -13.52 -4.25
CA LEU A 52 -14.29 -12.27 -3.57
C LEU A 52 -15.26 -11.94 -2.45
N ARG A 53 -16.57 -12.09 -2.68
CA ARG A 53 -17.58 -11.83 -1.64
C ARG A 53 -17.50 -12.79 -0.45
N ASN A 54 -16.89 -13.96 -0.63
CA ASN A 54 -16.72 -14.98 0.40
C ASN A 54 -15.31 -15.03 1.02
N VAL A 55 -14.41 -14.12 0.64
CA VAL A 55 -13.10 -14.01 1.30
C VAL A 55 -13.11 -13.07 2.50
N ASN A 56 -12.13 -13.28 3.36
CA ASN A 56 -11.78 -12.42 4.49
C ASN A 56 -10.37 -11.88 4.27
N ILE A 57 -10.27 -10.59 3.94
CA ILE A 57 -8.99 -9.90 3.69
C ILE A 57 -8.67 -8.93 4.83
N LEU A 58 -7.58 -9.20 5.54
CA LEU A 58 -7.07 -8.31 6.59
C LEU A 58 -5.69 -7.77 6.22
N PRO A 59 -5.34 -6.55 6.65
CA PRO A 59 -3.97 -6.08 6.54
C PRO A 59 -3.06 -6.94 7.43
N HIS A 60 -1.87 -7.27 6.95
CA HIS A 60 -0.88 -8.00 7.75
C HIS A 60 -0.01 -7.07 8.63
N GLY A 61 0.02 -5.77 8.33
CA GLY A 61 0.89 -4.81 9.02
C GLY A 61 0.83 -3.40 8.43
N GLY A 62 1.72 -2.52 8.90
CA GLY A 62 1.73 -1.11 8.51
C GLY A 62 2.22 -0.84 7.09
N GLY A 63 3.06 -1.71 6.53
CA GLY A 63 3.65 -1.54 5.21
C GLY A 63 4.51 -0.28 5.06
N TYR A 64 5.26 -0.24 3.95
CA TYR A 64 6.10 0.91 3.62
C TYR A 64 5.35 1.93 2.77
N LYS A 65 5.73 3.19 2.95
CA LYS A 65 5.34 4.33 2.11
C LYS A 65 6.62 4.92 1.54
N LEU A 66 6.75 4.85 0.22
CA LEU A 66 7.83 5.50 -0.51
C LEU A 66 7.39 6.93 -0.80
N GLU A 67 8.14 7.93 -0.33
CA GLU A 67 7.84 9.34 -0.57
C GLU A 67 8.65 9.87 -1.75
N LEU A 68 8.58 9.15 -2.87
CA LEU A 68 9.21 9.52 -4.12
C LEU A 68 8.15 9.85 -5.14
N SER A 69 8.32 10.97 -5.85
CA SER A 69 7.41 11.36 -6.91
C SER A 69 7.61 10.58 -8.21
N TYR A 70 8.74 9.86 -8.34
CA TYR A 70 9.15 9.10 -9.52
C TYR A 70 8.20 7.96 -9.90
N ARG A 71 7.68 7.99 -11.13
CA ARG A 71 6.78 6.96 -11.68
C ARG A 71 7.45 5.97 -12.63
N ASN A 72 8.53 6.38 -13.29
CA ASN A 72 9.25 5.54 -14.24
C ASN A 72 10.47 4.93 -13.57
N ILE A 73 10.66 3.62 -13.78
CA ILE A 73 11.81 2.87 -13.31
C ILE A 73 12.43 2.15 -14.51
N GLU A 74 13.66 2.51 -14.83
CA GLU A 74 14.48 1.81 -15.82
C GLU A 74 15.53 0.96 -15.09
N VAL A 75 15.72 -0.29 -15.52
CA VAL A 75 16.73 -1.19 -14.96
C VAL A 75 17.84 -1.42 -15.98
N THR A 76 19.07 -1.15 -15.59
CA THR A 76 20.27 -1.44 -16.38
C THR A 76 21.07 -2.53 -15.67
N ASN A 77 21.24 -3.68 -16.34
CA ASN A 77 22.08 -4.76 -15.84
C ASN A 77 23.54 -4.41 -16.10
N THR A 78 24.38 -4.51 -15.08
CA THR A 78 25.83 -4.26 -15.17
C THR A 78 26.59 -5.40 -14.50
N ASP A 79 27.90 -5.48 -14.72
CA ASP A 79 28.74 -6.53 -14.12
C ASP A 79 28.78 -6.47 -12.57
N PHE A 80 28.44 -5.34 -11.98
CA PHE A 80 28.36 -5.13 -10.52
C PHE A 80 26.92 -5.16 -9.98
N GLY A 81 25.94 -5.53 -10.81
CA GLY A 81 24.54 -5.70 -10.43
C GLY A 81 23.57 -4.76 -11.16
N ASN A 82 22.35 -4.70 -10.66
CA ASN A 82 21.28 -3.92 -11.29
C ASN A 82 21.34 -2.46 -10.85
N ILE A 83 21.30 -1.54 -11.82
CA ILE A 83 21.18 -0.11 -11.60
C ILE A 83 19.77 0.34 -11.95
N PHE A 84 19.13 1.03 -11.02
CA PHE A 84 17.76 1.52 -11.15
C PHE A 84 17.78 3.03 -11.38
N THR A 85 17.27 3.46 -12.53
CA THR A 85 17.09 4.88 -12.86
C THR A 85 15.62 5.26 -12.67
N LEU A 86 15.36 6.08 -11.66
CA LEU A 86 14.05 6.62 -11.35
C LEU A 86 13.87 7.97 -12.06
N SER A 87 12.75 8.14 -12.75
CA SER A 87 12.42 9.38 -13.45
C SER A 87 10.91 9.61 -13.48
N ASP A 88 10.51 10.85 -13.80
CA ASP A 88 9.10 11.20 -13.93
C ASP A 88 8.72 11.56 -15.36
N PRO A 89 7.52 11.16 -15.83
CA PRO A 89 6.91 11.77 -17.00
C PRO A 89 6.48 13.19 -16.61
N LYS A 90 7.04 14.21 -17.26
CA LYS A 90 6.78 15.63 -16.96
C LYS A 90 5.28 15.97 -17.02
N PRO A 91 4.69 16.58 -15.97
CA PRO A 91 3.58 17.51 -16.11
C PRO A 91 4.15 18.91 -16.38
N ALA A 92 3.67 19.60 -17.43
CA ALA A 92 4.02 21.00 -17.64
C ALA A 92 3.42 21.85 -16.51
N VAL A 93 4.26 22.52 -15.72
CA VAL A 93 3.81 23.22 -14.51
C VAL A 93 3.22 24.60 -14.82
N ARG A 94 3.61 25.22 -15.94
CA ARG A 94 3.08 26.51 -16.39
C ARG A 94 2.98 26.59 -17.91
N VAL A 95 1.95 27.28 -18.42
CA VAL A 95 1.79 27.59 -19.85
C VAL A 95 3.00 28.37 -20.40
N GLU A 96 3.69 29.12 -19.55
CA GLU A 96 4.90 29.89 -19.89
C GLU A 96 6.16 29.01 -20.04
N GLU A 97 6.24 27.88 -19.33
CA GLU A 97 7.32 26.88 -19.49
C GLU A 97 7.15 26.07 -20.79
N ALA A 98 5.99 26.18 -21.47
CA ALA A 98 5.70 25.57 -22.76
C ALA A 98 6.18 26.41 -23.95
N LYS A 99 6.73 27.62 -23.74
CA LYS A 99 7.39 28.36 -24.83
C LYS A 99 8.68 27.64 -25.24
N LYS A 100 8.74 27.20 -26.50
CA LYS A 100 9.90 26.56 -27.13
C LYS A 100 11.18 27.31 -26.80
N GLY A 101 12.06 26.69 -26.02
CA GLY A 101 13.50 26.96 -26.07
C GLY A 101 14.23 27.26 -24.76
N LYS A 102 13.59 27.65 -23.64
CA LYS A 102 14.33 28.05 -22.41
C LYS A 102 13.68 27.71 -21.05
N GLY A 103 12.79 26.72 -20.97
CA GLY A 103 12.18 26.27 -19.70
C GLY A 103 12.73 24.92 -19.24
N VAL A 104 13.72 24.91 -18.35
CA VAL A 104 14.18 23.67 -17.70
C VAL A 104 13.26 23.38 -16.51
N SER A 105 12.20 22.61 -16.71
CA SER A 105 11.59 21.83 -15.61
C SER A 105 11.70 20.34 -15.95
N LYS A 106 12.90 19.77 -15.77
CA LYS A 106 13.06 18.32 -15.59
C LYS A 106 13.16 18.10 -14.09
N PHE A 107 12.25 17.32 -13.51
CA PHE A 107 12.54 16.69 -12.22
C PHE A 107 13.85 15.91 -12.41
N GLY A 108 14.82 16.07 -11.51
CA GLY A 108 16.12 15.40 -11.63
C GLY A 108 15.93 13.88 -11.71
N LYS A 109 16.76 13.17 -12.48
CA LYS A 109 16.78 11.69 -12.42
C LYS A 109 17.48 11.25 -11.14
N MET A 110 17.02 10.15 -10.54
CA MET A 110 17.70 9.51 -9.41
C MET A 110 18.23 8.16 -9.87
N VAL A 111 19.51 7.89 -9.67
CA VAL A 111 20.14 6.61 -10.00
C VAL A 111 20.56 5.94 -8.71
N ILE A 112 20.08 4.71 -8.48
CA ILE A 112 20.40 3.92 -7.30
C ILE A 112 20.88 2.52 -7.70
N ALA A 113 21.88 2.01 -6.98
CA ALA A 113 22.31 0.62 -7.08
C ALA A 113 21.62 -0.28 -6.05
N ASN A 114 21.08 0.30 -4.97
CA ASN A 114 20.45 -0.43 -3.88
C ASN A 114 19.08 0.20 -3.53
N PRO A 115 17.95 -0.46 -3.84
CA PRO A 115 16.62 -0.01 -3.46
C PRO A 115 16.41 0.17 -1.95
N HIS A 116 17.16 -0.55 -1.10
CA HIS A 116 17.08 -0.39 0.35
C HIS A 116 17.59 0.97 0.85
N ALA A 117 18.37 1.69 0.04
CA ALA A 117 18.83 3.03 0.36
C ALA A 117 17.76 4.10 0.15
N LEU A 118 16.62 3.76 -0.45
CA LEU A 118 15.55 4.73 -0.68
C LEU A 118 14.93 5.19 0.64
N PRO A 119 14.66 6.50 0.78
CA PRO A 119 13.93 6.99 1.94
C PRO A 119 12.51 6.42 1.91
N TYR A 120 12.12 5.77 3.00
CA TYR A 120 10.76 5.28 3.20
C TYR A 120 10.26 5.66 4.59
N SER A 121 8.95 5.77 4.69
CA SER A 121 8.23 5.85 5.96
C SER A 121 7.29 4.64 6.10
N TYR A 122 6.57 4.56 7.21
CA TYR A 122 5.54 3.56 7.42
C TYR A 122 4.17 4.19 7.14
N ARG A 123 3.22 3.44 6.56
CA ARG A 123 1.86 3.98 6.34
C ARG A 123 1.14 4.24 7.67
N GLY A 124 1.58 3.58 8.74
CA GLY A 124 1.11 3.82 10.11
C GLY A 124 -0.39 3.64 10.25
N GLY A 125 -1.04 4.51 11.03
CA GLY A 125 -2.47 4.42 11.31
C GLY A 125 -3.40 4.58 10.09
N SER A 126 -2.88 4.97 8.91
CA SER A 126 -3.70 5.03 7.69
C SER A 126 -4.19 3.65 7.25
N VAL A 127 -3.44 2.59 7.54
CA VAL A 127 -3.86 1.21 7.27
C VAL A 127 -5.12 0.88 8.06
N ILE A 128 -5.11 1.17 9.36
CA ILE A 128 -6.24 0.90 10.25
C ILE A 128 -7.47 1.71 9.85
N ARG A 129 -7.29 3.01 9.57
CA ARG A 129 -8.38 3.85 9.04
C ARG A 129 -8.98 3.26 7.78
N ARG A 130 -8.15 2.87 6.82
CA ARG A 130 -8.63 2.31 5.55
C ARG A 130 -9.35 0.98 5.73
N THR A 131 -8.89 0.14 6.66
CA THR A 131 -9.57 -1.11 7.03
C THR A 131 -10.98 -0.84 7.56
N VAL A 132 -11.14 0.17 8.41
CA VAL A 132 -12.46 0.55 8.96
C VAL A 132 -13.34 1.21 7.90
N GLU A 133 -12.79 2.12 7.08
CA GLU A 133 -13.53 2.79 5.99
C GLU A 133 -14.13 1.81 4.96
N LEU A 134 -13.41 0.71 4.70
CA LEU A 134 -13.81 -0.34 3.77
C LEU A 134 -14.58 -1.48 4.45
N ASP A 135 -14.94 -1.33 5.73
CA ASP A 135 -15.60 -2.35 6.53
C ASP A 135 -14.92 -3.74 6.48
N LEU A 136 -13.58 -3.75 6.46
CA LEU A 136 -12.83 -4.98 6.29
C LEU A 136 -12.79 -5.86 7.56
N SER A 137 -13.03 -5.29 8.73
CA SER A 137 -12.89 -6.01 9.99
C SER A 137 -13.53 -5.27 11.14
N ASP A 138 -13.82 -5.99 12.22
CA ASP A 138 -14.18 -5.39 13.50
C ASP A 138 -12.94 -5.33 14.41
N ILE A 139 -12.70 -4.18 15.04
CA ILE A 139 -11.62 -4.04 16.03
C ILE A 139 -12.07 -4.71 17.33
N ALA A 140 -11.39 -5.77 17.74
CA ALA A 140 -11.63 -6.47 18.99
C ALA A 140 -10.87 -5.84 20.17
N ALA A 141 -9.67 -5.33 19.93
CA ALA A 141 -8.86 -4.66 20.96
C ALA A 141 -7.81 -3.73 20.34
N SER A 142 -7.29 -2.81 21.16
CA SER A 142 -6.12 -1.98 20.88
C SER A 142 -5.15 -2.06 22.06
N LEU A 143 -3.91 -2.44 21.81
CA LEU A 143 -2.88 -2.66 22.82
C LEU A 143 -1.79 -1.59 22.66
N ARG A 144 -1.54 -0.84 23.74
CA ARG A 144 -0.47 0.15 23.77
C ARG A 144 0.87 -0.54 24.10
N PRO A 145 1.91 -0.43 23.26
CA PRO A 145 3.22 -0.97 23.59
C PRO A 145 3.82 -0.24 24.79
N ILE A 146 4.36 -0.99 25.75
CA ILE A 146 5.10 -0.46 26.92
C ILE A 146 6.60 -0.44 26.60
N LEU A 147 7.10 -1.47 25.93
CA LEU A 147 8.48 -1.63 25.51
C LEU A 147 8.51 -2.30 24.13
N THR A 148 9.34 -1.79 23.22
CA THR A 148 9.63 -2.43 21.94
C THR A 148 11.14 -2.65 21.82
N ILE A 149 11.56 -3.90 21.65
CA ILE A 149 12.95 -4.26 21.38
C ILE A 149 13.10 -4.46 19.89
N LYS A 150 13.98 -3.66 19.26
CA LYS A 150 14.34 -3.80 17.84
C LYS A 150 15.79 -4.29 17.76
N ILE A 151 15.98 -5.41 17.07
CA ILE A 151 17.27 -6.06 16.81
C ILE A 151 17.61 -5.92 15.33
#